data_AF-W2TV20-F1
#
_entry.id   AF-W2TV20-F1
#
_cell.length_a   1.000
_cell.length_b   1.000
_cell.length_c   1.000
_cell.angle_alpha   90.00
_cell.angle_beta   90.00
_cell.angle_gamma   90.00
#
_symmetry.space_group_name_H-M   'P 1'
#
loop_
_entity.id
_entity.type
_entity.pdbx_description
1 polymer ?
#
loop_
_entity_poly.entity_id
_entity_poly.type
_entity_poly.pdbx_seq_one_letter_code
_entity_poly.pdbx_strand_id
1 'polypeptide(L)'
;MYNDAAHYLDIMYRLFREDLISPLRDGIAVYKRTGATRYQKLSEDFDEVTSDLLIFKIEGLEGLQVRTIDGTLCRFAKLTEESRSHPALSRNLIFGQVVCLSSDGFQEDYQLAQIVERDKTEEDGTIAFTFMDEDGTIVKDRSYQIADPQSYFIAYRYVLVALKVRRCVLEVERL
;
A
#
# COMPACT_ATOMS: atom_id res chain seq x y z
N MET A 1 -23.72 3.10 -23.32
CA MET A 1 -22.95 4.00 -24.22
C MET A 1 -22.38 5.13 -23.38
N TYR A 2 -21.15 5.58 -23.67
CA TYR A 2 -20.53 6.69 -22.95
C TYR A 2 -21.16 8.01 -23.42
N ASN A 3 -21.70 8.79 -22.47
CA ASN A 3 -22.36 10.07 -22.76
C ASN A 3 -21.40 11.14 -23.33
N ASP A 4 -20.13 11.18 -22.88
CA ASP A 4 -19.08 12.07 -23.40
C ASP A 4 -17.66 11.64 -22.95
N ALA A 5 -16.64 12.39 -23.37
CA ALA A 5 -15.24 12.13 -23.02
C ALA A 5 -14.94 12.26 -21.51
N ALA A 6 -15.61 13.17 -20.80
CA ALA A 6 -15.43 13.34 -19.35
C ALA A 6 -15.99 12.12 -18.58
N HIS A 7 -17.16 11.64 -19.00
CA HIS A 7 -17.79 10.43 -18.47
C HIS A 7 -16.95 9.17 -18.74
N TYR A 8 -16.35 9.05 -19.93
CA TYR A 8 -15.40 7.97 -20.22
C TYR A 8 -14.19 8.03 -19.29
N LEU A 9 -13.55 9.21 -19.14
CA LEU A 9 -12.38 9.38 -18.27
C LEU A 9 -12.69 9.09 -16.80
N ASP A 10 -13.88 9.45 -16.32
CA ASP A 10 -14.28 9.19 -14.95
C ASP A 10 -14.50 7.69 -14.67
N ILE A 11 -15.12 6.98 -15.60
CA ILE A 11 -15.24 5.52 -15.51
C ILE A 11 -13.85 4.87 -15.52
N MET A 12 -12.98 5.29 -16.44
CA MET A 12 -11.62 4.75 -16.52
C MET A 12 -10.83 5.02 -15.24
N TYR A 13 -10.92 6.23 -14.67
CA TYR A 13 -10.27 6.56 -13.41
C TYR A 13 -10.75 5.66 -12.25
N ARG A 14 -12.07 5.46 -12.13
CA ARG A 14 -12.65 4.57 -11.11
C ARG A 14 -12.22 3.12 -11.30
N LEU A 15 -12.21 2.63 -12.55
CA LEU A 15 -11.78 1.28 -12.88
C LEU A 15 -10.30 1.05 -12.54
N PHE A 16 -9.41 1.97 -12.94
CA PHE A 16 -7.99 1.88 -12.60
C PHE A 16 -7.72 1.94 -11.09
N ARG A 17 -8.51 2.72 -10.35
CA ARG A 17 -8.44 2.72 -8.88
C ARG A 17 -8.90 1.38 -8.30
N GLU A 18 -9.94 0.78 -8.85
CA GLU A 18 -10.43 -0.51 -8.41
C GLU A 18 -9.45 -1.65 -8.72
N ASP A 19 -8.88 -1.69 -9.93
CA ASP A 19 -7.85 -2.67 -10.33
C ASP A 19 -6.61 -2.60 -9.44
N LEU A 20 -6.35 -1.42 -8.86
CA LEU A 20 -5.24 -1.20 -7.96
C LEU A 20 -5.53 -1.69 -6.53
N ILE A 21 -6.73 -1.45 -6.02
CA ILE A 21 -7.11 -1.79 -4.64
C ILE A 21 -7.55 -3.26 -4.54
N SER A 22 -8.12 -3.83 -5.60
CA SER A 22 -8.65 -5.20 -5.61
C SER A 22 -7.62 -6.25 -5.16
N PRO A 23 -6.35 -6.24 -5.66
CA PRO A 23 -5.33 -7.18 -5.22
C PRO A 23 -5.04 -7.11 -3.70
N LEU A 24 -5.09 -5.91 -3.11
CA LEU A 24 -4.94 -5.74 -1.67
C LEU A 24 -6.14 -6.33 -0.92
N ARG A 25 -7.35 -5.96 -1.32
CA ARG A 25 -8.60 -6.43 -0.68
C ARG A 25 -8.72 -7.96 -0.74
N ASP A 26 -8.58 -8.51 -1.94
CA ASP A 26 -8.78 -9.94 -2.18
C ASP A 26 -7.65 -10.74 -1.55
N GLY A 27 -6.42 -10.23 -1.64
CA GLY A 27 -5.26 -10.79 -0.96
C GLY A 27 -5.43 -10.85 0.56
N ILE A 28 -5.92 -9.78 1.19
CA ILE A 28 -6.15 -9.75 2.63
C ILE A 28 -7.25 -10.75 3.01
N ALA A 29 -8.34 -10.81 2.22
CA ALA A 29 -9.42 -11.75 2.47
C ALA A 29 -8.98 -13.23 2.38
N VAL A 30 -8.03 -13.56 1.50
CA VAL A 30 -7.39 -14.88 1.48
C VAL A 30 -6.49 -15.05 2.70
N TYR A 31 -5.62 -14.09 2.99
CA TYR A 31 -4.69 -14.13 4.12
C TYR A 31 -5.40 -14.34 5.47
N LYS A 32 -6.53 -13.67 5.71
CA LYS A 32 -7.32 -13.86 6.94
C LYS A 32 -7.86 -15.28 7.12
N ARG A 33 -8.14 -15.97 6.01
CA ARG A 33 -8.73 -17.32 6.02
C ARG A 33 -7.67 -18.40 6.14
N THR A 34 -6.57 -18.26 5.41
CA THR A 34 -5.55 -19.30 5.30
C THR A 34 -4.34 -19.02 6.17
N GLY A 35 -4.00 -17.75 6.44
CA GLY A 35 -2.75 -17.33 7.05
C GLY A 35 -1.54 -17.44 6.11
N ALA A 36 -1.75 -17.91 4.88
CA ALA A 36 -0.70 -18.16 3.91
C ALA A 36 -0.42 -16.93 3.04
N THR A 37 0.85 -16.65 2.81
CA THR A 37 1.35 -15.55 1.97
C THR A 37 2.10 -16.11 0.77
N ARG A 38 2.48 -15.25 -0.19
CA ARG A 38 3.20 -15.66 -1.40
C ARG A 38 4.52 -16.39 -1.13
N TYR A 39 5.13 -16.17 0.04
CA TYR A 39 6.40 -16.76 0.46
C TYR A 39 6.31 -17.66 1.69
N GLN A 40 5.13 -17.76 2.31
CA GLN A 40 4.92 -18.55 3.51
C GLN A 40 3.64 -19.36 3.39
N LYS A 41 3.79 -20.64 3.07
CA LYS A 41 2.70 -21.62 3.17
C LYS A 41 2.66 -22.19 4.59
N LEU A 42 1.46 -22.49 5.08
CA LEU A 42 1.29 -23.10 6.40
C LEU A 42 1.20 -24.62 6.32
N SER A 43 0.86 -25.16 5.16
CA SER A 43 0.88 -26.59 4.85
C SER A 43 1.78 -26.92 3.66
N GLU A 44 2.28 -28.16 3.59
CA GLU A 44 2.99 -28.68 2.42
C GLU A 44 2.03 -29.06 1.28
N ASP A 45 0.71 -28.89 1.47
CA ASP A 45 -0.29 -29.17 0.45
C ASP A 45 -0.15 -28.16 -0.70
N PHE A 46 0.12 -28.70 -1.90
CA PHE A 46 0.29 -27.89 -3.10
C PHE A 46 -0.98 -27.12 -3.49
N ASP A 47 -2.16 -27.57 -3.03
CA ASP A 47 -3.48 -26.97 -3.30
C ASP A 47 -3.89 -25.88 -2.29
N GLU A 48 -3.05 -25.55 -1.30
CA GLU A 48 -3.37 -24.46 -0.37
C GLU A 48 -3.43 -23.12 -1.11
N VAL A 49 -4.58 -22.45 -1.03
CA VAL A 49 -4.80 -21.13 -1.65
C VAL A 49 -3.97 -20.09 -0.89
N THR A 50 -2.87 -19.66 -1.49
CA THR A 50 -2.00 -18.61 -0.93
C THR A 50 -2.51 -17.22 -1.29
N SER A 51 -2.34 -16.27 -0.37
CA SER A 51 -2.53 -14.87 -0.70
C SER A 51 -1.41 -14.37 -1.60
N ASP A 52 -1.75 -13.55 -2.59
CA ASP A 52 -0.76 -12.84 -3.41
C ASP A 52 -0.05 -11.71 -2.64
N LEU A 53 -0.27 -11.58 -1.34
CA LEU A 53 0.38 -10.57 -0.51
C LEU A 53 1.70 -11.07 0.08
N LEU A 54 2.55 -10.10 0.37
CA LEU A 54 3.69 -10.25 1.26
C LEU A 54 3.42 -9.50 2.55
N ILE A 55 3.63 -10.17 3.68
CA ILE A 55 3.40 -9.58 5.00
C ILE A 55 4.76 -9.31 5.66
N PHE A 56 4.99 -8.04 5.99
CA PHE A 56 6.11 -7.61 6.82
C PHE A 56 5.58 -7.10 8.17
N LYS A 57 6.43 -7.05 9.18
CA LYS A 57 6.10 -6.54 10.51
C LYS A 57 7.00 -5.37 10.86
N ILE A 58 6.42 -4.35 11.50
CA ILE A 58 7.14 -3.24 12.11
C ILE A 58 6.98 -3.26 13.63
N GLU A 59 8.02 -2.84 14.34
CA GLU A 59 8.07 -2.78 15.80
C GLU A 59 7.21 -1.64 16.35
N GLY A 60 7.20 -0.50 15.65
CA GLY A 60 6.49 0.70 16.08
C GLY A 60 6.42 1.74 14.97
N LEU A 61 5.37 2.56 15.00
CA LEU A 61 5.26 3.80 14.24
C LEU A 61 5.68 4.98 15.12
N GLU A 62 6.58 5.79 14.59
CA GLU A 62 6.98 7.05 15.21
C GLU A 62 5.87 8.11 15.13
N GLY A 63 6.12 9.25 15.78
CA GLY A 63 5.27 10.44 15.66
C GLY A 63 5.20 10.97 14.23
N LEU A 64 4.15 11.75 13.96
CA LEU A 64 4.00 12.48 12.71
C LEU A 64 5.18 13.45 12.51
N GLN A 65 5.83 13.33 11.37
CA GLN A 65 6.98 14.12 10.95
C GLN A 65 6.71 14.73 9.58
N VAL A 66 7.50 15.75 9.23
CA VAL A 66 7.47 16.39 7.92
C VAL A 66 8.76 16.04 7.21
N ARG A 67 8.67 15.46 6.01
CA ARG A 67 9.85 15.20 5.20
C ARG A 67 10.48 16.50 4.73
N THR A 68 11.79 16.63 4.96
CA THR A 68 12.55 17.84 4.61
C THR A 68 12.60 18.09 3.10
N ILE A 69 12.54 17.04 2.28
CA ILE A 69 12.74 17.17 0.83
C ILE A 69 11.53 17.73 0.07
N ASP A 70 10.31 17.42 0.51
CA ASP A 70 9.08 17.69 -0.23
C ASP A 70 7.94 18.23 0.66
N GLY A 71 8.15 18.32 1.98
CA GLY A 71 7.14 18.79 2.92
C GLY A 71 6.02 17.78 3.19
N THR A 72 6.15 16.54 2.71
CA THR A 72 5.12 15.51 2.88
C THR A 72 5.06 15.05 4.34
N LEU A 73 3.85 14.93 4.88
CA LEU A 73 3.62 14.35 6.20
C LEU A 73 3.93 12.84 6.16
N CYS A 74 4.80 12.37 7.05
CA CYS A 74 5.18 10.96 7.12
C CYS A 74 5.37 10.48 8.54
N ARG A 75 5.38 9.16 8.71
CA ARG A 75 5.77 8.48 9.95
C ARG A 75 6.84 7.47 9.62
N PHE A 76 7.92 7.49 10.40
CA PHE A 76 8.95 6.48 10.31
C PHE A 76 8.54 5.24 11.10
N ALA A 77 9.00 4.10 10.65
CA ALA A 77 8.83 2.83 11.32
C ALA A 77 10.10 2.00 11.18
N LYS A 78 10.30 1.09 12.12
CA LYS A 78 11.39 0.13 12.07
C LYS A 78 10.86 -1.27 11.81
N LEU A 79 11.37 -1.92 10.77
CA LEU A 79 11.10 -3.32 10.48
C LEU A 79 11.65 -4.23 11.58
N THR A 80 10.89 -5.28 11.92
CA THR A 80 11.37 -6.34 12.81
C THR A 80 12.55 -7.08 12.17
N GLU A 81 13.39 -7.72 12.98
CA GLU A 81 14.49 -8.56 12.48
C GLU A 81 14.01 -9.66 11.51
N GLU A 82 12.89 -10.31 11.80
CA GLU A 82 12.25 -11.29 10.90
C GLU A 82 12.02 -10.68 9.51
N SER A 83 11.43 -9.49 9.46
CA SER A 83 11.07 -8.80 8.22
C SER A 83 12.31 -8.31 7.46
N ARG A 84 13.35 -7.87 8.18
CA ARG A 84 14.64 -7.46 7.59
C ARG A 84 15.38 -8.64 6.95
N SER A 85 15.32 -9.81 7.58
CA SER A 85 15.94 -11.02 7.06
C SER A 85 15.17 -11.68 5.89
N HIS A 86 13.94 -11.21 5.62
CA HIS A 86 13.09 -11.83 4.62
C HIS A 86 13.62 -11.58 3.19
N PRO A 87 13.84 -12.63 2.37
CA PRO A 87 14.53 -12.51 1.07
C PRO A 87 13.78 -11.62 0.08
N ALA A 88 12.45 -11.55 0.19
CA ALA A 88 11.62 -10.71 -0.67
C ALA A 88 11.80 -9.20 -0.40
N LEU A 89 12.31 -8.79 0.77
CA LEU A 89 12.41 -7.36 1.15
C LEU A 89 13.17 -6.55 0.09
N SER A 90 14.27 -7.09 -0.45
CA SER A 90 15.08 -6.43 -1.49
C SER A 90 14.27 -5.98 -2.72
N ARG A 91 13.17 -6.66 -3.06
CA ARG A 91 12.34 -6.39 -4.25
C ARG A 91 10.94 -5.85 -3.92
N ASN A 92 10.63 -5.67 -2.64
CA ASN A 92 9.30 -5.37 -2.13
C ASN A 92 9.35 -4.18 -1.17
N LEU A 93 8.22 -3.57 -0.83
CA LEU A 93 8.21 -2.28 -0.13
C LEU A 93 8.99 -1.20 -0.91
N ILE A 94 8.74 -1.09 -2.22
CA ILE A 94 9.43 -0.12 -3.09
C ILE A 94 8.93 1.29 -2.79
N PHE A 95 9.81 2.29 -2.88
CA PHE A 95 9.43 3.71 -2.80
C PHE A 95 8.27 4.03 -3.75
N GLY A 96 7.20 4.64 -3.23
CA GLY A 96 6.01 5.03 -3.98
C GLY A 96 4.92 3.97 -4.05
N GLN A 97 5.19 2.74 -3.62
CA GLN A 97 4.20 1.66 -3.54
C GLN A 97 3.15 1.97 -2.47
N VAL A 98 1.90 1.60 -2.73
CA VAL A 98 0.82 1.65 -1.74
C VAL A 98 0.70 0.28 -1.06
N VAL A 99 0.65 0.32 0.26
CA VAL A 99 0.56 -0.84 1.15
C VAL A 99 -0.61 -0.65 2.12
N CYS A 100 -1.05 -1.73 2.74
CA CYS A 100 -2.03 -1.68 3.83
C CYS A 100 -1.36 -2.05 5.15
N LEU A 101 -1.50 -1.20 6.16
CA LEU A 101 -1.04 -1.43 7.51
C LEU A 101 -2.20 -1.85 8.40
N SER A 102 -1.91 -2.75 9.35
CA SER A 102 -2.88 -3.17 10.35
C SER A 102 -2.22 -3.54 11.67
N SER A 103 -2.80 -3.08 12.78
CA SER A 103 -2.35 -3.40 14.13
C SER A 103 -3.03 -4.63 14.76
N ASP A 104 -4.02 -5.21 14.08
CA ASP A 104 -4.82 -6.35 14.56
C ASP A 104 -4.77 -7.56 13.63
N GLY A 105 -3.84 -7.57 12.66
CA GLY A 105 -3.73 -8.66 11.68
C GLY A 105 -4.84 -8.61 10.63
N PHE A 106 -5.25 -7.39 10.26
CA PHE A 106 -6.25 -7.08 9.25
C PHE A 106 -7.65 -7.58 9.62
N GLN A 107 -8.04 -7.47 10.89
CA GLN A 107 -9.40 -7.81 11.32
C GLN A 107 -10.35 -6.64 11.07
N GLU A 108 -10.14 -5.54 11.78
CA GLU A 108 -10.93 -4.30 11.71
C GLU A 108 -10.07 -3.09 11.33
N ASP A 109 -8.76 -3.14 11.58
CA ASP A 109 -7.83 -2.03 11.28
C ASP A 109 -7.21 -2.17 9.88
N TYR A 110 -7.51 -1.21 9.00
CA TYR A 110 -6.98 -1.14 7.63
C TYR A 110 -6.55 0.29 7.31
N GLN A 111 -5.24 0.52 7.28
CA GLN A 111 -4.68 1.84 7.02
C GLN A 111 -3.89 1.82 5.74
N LEU A 112 -4.39 2.48 4.70
CA LEU A 112 -3.66 2.58 3.44
C LEU A 112 -2.57 3.65 3.56
N ALA A 113 -1.35 3.27 3.22
CA ALA A 113 -0.22 4.19 3.22
C ALA A 113 0.65 4.00 1.98
N GLN A 114 1.33 5.08 1.61
CA GLN A 114 2.34 5.08 0.57
C GLN A 114 3.73 5.09 1.21
N ILE A 115 4.64 4.27 0.66
CA ILE A 115 6.04 4.30 1.07
C ILE A 115 6.70 5.53 0.48
N VAL A 116 7.26 6.39 1.34
CA VAL A 116 7.90 7.66 0.93
C VAL A 116 9.39 7.70 1.20
N GLU A 117 9.93 6.76 1.97
CA GLU A 117 11.37 6.63 2.17
C GLU A 117 11.73 5.18 2.47
N ARG A 118 12.73 4.65 1.75
CA ARG A 118 13.17 3.26 1.86
C ARG A 118 14.70 3.11 1.83
N ASP A 119 15.44 4.20 1.68
CA ASP A 119 16.89 4.15 1.46
C ASP A 119 17.64 3.50 2.63
N LYS A 120 17.15 3.68 3.85
CA LYS A 120 17.73 3.12 5.07
C LYS A 120 17.20 1.72 5.42
N THR A 121 16.21 1.22 4.70
CA THR A 121 15.51 -0.03 5.06
C THR A 121 16.44 -1.24 5.04
N GLU A 122 17.42 -1.28 4.12
CA GLU A 122 18.39 -2.38 4.05
C GLU A 122 19.53 -2.25 5.09
N GLU A 123 19.82 -1.02 5.55
CA GLU A 123 20.90 -0.76 6.50
C GLU A 123 20.44 -0.93 7.96
N ASP A 124 19.36 -0.24 8.35
CA ASP A 124 18.89 -0.18 9.73
C ASP A 124 17.42 -0.64 9.91
N GLY A 125 16.73 -0.94 8.82
CA GLY A 125 15.32 -1.36 8.83
C GLY A 125 14.31 -0.22 8.83
N THR A 126 14.76 1.03 8.70
CA THR A 126 13.89 2.20 8.76
C THR A 126 13.18 2.40 7.43
N ILE A 127 11.87 2.62 7.51
CA ILE A 127 11.00 2.90 6.37
C ILE A 127 10.01 4.00 6.76
N ALA A 128 9.65 4.86 5.82
CA ALA A 128 8.70 5.94 6.07
C ALA A 128 7.41 5.77 5.25
N PHE A 129 6.29 6.08 5.89
CA PHE A 129 4.96 5.99 5.31
C PHE A 129 4.23 7.32 5.36
N THR A 130 3.50 7.62 4.29
CA THR A 130 2.48 8.68 4.26
C THR A 130 1.11 8.02 4.16
N PHE A 131 0.28 8.22 5.17
CA PHE A 131 -1.05 7.64 5.24
C PHE A 131 -2.01 8.42 4.33
N MET A 132 -2.86 7.69 3.59
CA MET A 132 -3.82 8.31 2.69
C MET A 132 -5.08 8.80 3.43
N ASP A 133 -5.41 8.18 4.55
CA ASP A 133 -6.49 8.59 5.45
C ASP A 133 -5.94 8.57 6.87
N GLU A 134 -5.67 9.74 7.45
CA GLU A 134 -5.25 9.87 8.85
C GLU A 134 -6.46 10.22 9.73
N ASP A 135 -7.36 9.25 9.95
CA ASP A 135 -8.53 9.42 10.83
C ASP A 135 -8.19 9.43 12.33
N GLY A 136 -6.92 9.56 12.69
CA GLY A 136 -6.45 9.53 14.08
C GLY A 136 -6.45 8.14 14.73
N THR A 137 -6.69 7.07 13.96
CA THR A 137 -6.65 5.67 14.39
C THR A 137 -5.23 5.09 14.52
N ILE A 138 -4.21 5.83 14.06
CA ILE A 138 -2.81 5.41 14.11
C ILE A 138 -2.28 5.54 15.55
N VAL A 139 -1.95 4.41 16.16
CA VAL A 139 -1.39 4.34 17.51
C VAL A 139 0.14 4.28 17.42
N LYS A 140 0.82 5.22 18.10
CA LYS A 140 2.29 5.25 18.17
C LYS A 140 2.82 4.06 18.97
N ASP A 141 4.07 3.67 18.67
CA ASP A 141 4.80 2.62 19.40
C ASP A 141 4.09 1.26 19.46
N ARG A 142 3.09 1.06 18.60
CA ARG A 142 2.38 -0.21 18.44
C ARG A 142 2.96 -0.95 17.23
N SER A 143 3.05 -2.27 17.33
CA SER A 143 3.45 -3.11 16.21
C SER A 143 2.35 -3.16 15.14
N TYR A 144 2.74 -3.08 13.88
CA TYR A 144 1.83 -3.25 12.74
C TYR A 144 2.36 -4.31 11.78
N GLN A 145 1.42 -4.93 11.06
CA GLN A 145 1.69 -5.73 9.88
C GLN A 145 1.50 -4.87 8.64
N ILE A 146 2.39 -5.02 7.66
CA ILE A 146 2.35 -4.35 6.37
C ILE A 146 2.04 -5.40 5.31
N ALA A 147 0.92 -5.24 4.62
CA ALA A 147 0.56 -6.00 3.44
C ALA A 147 1.05 -5.27 2.19
N ASP A 148 2.03 -5.88 1.51
CA ASP A 148 2.56 -5.44 0.22
C ASP A 148 1.97 -6.29 -0.92
N PRO A 149 1.21 -5.69 -1.86
CA PRO A 149 0.62 -6.41 -2.96
C PRO A 149 1.62 -6.67 -4.09
N GLN A 150 1.29 -7.59 -5.00
CA GLN A 150 2.09 -7.83 -6.20
C GLN A 150 1.99 -6.70 -7.23
N SER A 151 0.85 -5.99 -7.25
CA SER A 151 0.56 -4.95 -8.22
C SER A 151 1.45 -3.73 -7.99
N TYR A 152 2.15 -3.29 -9.04
CA TYR A 152 3.05 -2.14 -8.97
C TYR A 152 2.27 -0.83 -9.10
N PHE A 153 1.92 -0.21 -7.96
CA PHE A 153 1.10 1.01 -7.87
C PHE A 153 1.66 2.16 -8.72
N ILE A 154 2.98 2.25 -8.82
CA ILE A 154 3.67 3.39 -9.43
C ILE A 154 3.37 3.49 -10.93
N ALA A 155 3.19 2.37 -11.62
CA ALA A 155 2.77 2.38 -13.03
C ALA A 155 1.37 2.98 -13.19
N TYR A 156 0.43 2.61 -12.30
CA TYR A 156 -0.92 3.14 -12.31
C TYR A 156 -0.98 4.62 -11.88
N ARG A 157 -0.08 5.06 -10.99
CA ARG A 157 -0.03 6.45 -10.51
C ARG A 157 0.09 7.45 -11.66
N TYR A 158 1.02 7.24 -12.59
CA TYR A 158 1.21 8.17 -13.71
C TYR A 158 -0.02 8.22 -14.62
N VAL A 159 -0.66 7.09 -14.86
CA VAL A 159 -1.90 6.99 -15.63
C VAL A 159 -3.04 7.72 -14.91
N LEU A 160 -3.22 7.47 -13.61
CA LEU A 160 -4.26 8.09 -12.79
C LEU A 160 -4.10 9.60 -12.70
N VAL A 161 -2.87 10.11 -12.54
CA VAL A 161 -2.59 11.55 -12.55
C VAL A 161 -2.93 12.16 -13.91
N ALA A 162 -2.49 11.54 -15.00
CA ALA A 162 -2.79 12.03 -16.35
C ALA A 162 -4.30 12.05 -16.64
N LEU A 163 -5.03 11.01 -16.23
CA LEU A 163 -6.49 10.93 -16.35
C LEU A 163 -7.19 12.02 -15.52
N LYS A 164 -6.75 12.24 -14.28
CA LYS A 164 -7.31 13.27 -13.39
C LYS A 164 -7.08 14.69 -13.92
N VAL A 165 -5.87 14.99 -14.40
CA VAL A 165 -5.55 16.30 -14.98
C VAL A 165 -6.41 16.58 -16.21
N ARG A 166 -6.53 15.61 -17.13
CA ARG A 166 -7.36 15.77 -18.33
C ARG A 166 -8.85 15.91 -18.01
N ARG A 167 -9.34 15.22 -16.98
CA ARG A 167 -10.71 15.43 -16.47
C ARG A 167 -10.91 16.88 -16.00
N CYS A 168 -9.98 17.40 -15.19
CA CYS A 168 -10.06 18.76 -14.67
C CYS A 168 -10.06 19.81 -15.79
N VAL A 169 -9.23 19.63 -16.82
CA VAL A 169 -9.18 20.53 -18.00
C VAL A 169 -10.51 20.53 -18.76
N LEU A 170 -11.12 19.36 -18.99
CA LEU A 170 -12.39 19.26 -19.70
C LEU A 170 -13.59 19.80 -18.90
N GLU A 171 -13.53 19.80 -17.57
CA GLU A 171 -14.52 20.46 -16.72
C GLU A 171 -14.40 22.00 -16.80
N VAL A 172 -13.18 22.54 -16.95
CA VAL A 172 -12.93 23.99 -17.10
C VAL A 172 -13.28 24.51 -18.50
N GLU A 173 -13.05 23.73 -19.56
CA GLU A 173 -13.43 24.09 -20.95
C GLU A 173 -14.95 24.07 -21.21
N ARG A 174 -15.76 23.61 -20.23
CA ARG A 174 -17.23 23.62 -20.29
C ARG A 174 -17.87 24.81 -19.54
N LEU A 175 -17.07 25.71 -18.98
CA LEU A 175 -17.49 26.99 -18.38
C LEU A 175 -17.28 28.14 -19.37
#